data_AF-A0A6M3LII2-F1
#
_entry.id   AF-A0A6M3LII2-F1
#
_cell.length_a   1.000
_cell.length_b   1.000
_cell.length_c   1.000
_cell.angle_alpha   90.00
_cell.angle_beta   90.00
_cell.angle_gamma   90.00
#
_symmetry.space_group_name_H-M   'P 1'
#
loop_
_entity.id
_entity.type
_entity.pdbx_description
1 polymer ?
#
loop_
_entity_poly.entity_id
_entity_poly.type
_entity_poly.pdbx_seq_one_letter_code
_entity_poly.pdbx_strand_id
1 'polypeptide(L)'
;MRIIERLLSEIPNQIESEVVATKSTGSDSTNAADIAEAAVLAGCCRNPDYALNAVTRLVASDFDLEWRQRVWLSIEQLVGQGEPVDSASLYPLLGPVLWNRLAGENASARNPHEQDYCRMVRGYARMRAATAAMLAEIAEREELP
;
A
#
# COMPACT_ATOMS: atom_id res chain seq x y z
N MET A 1 2.20 27.26 37.21
CA MET A 1 1.86 26.94 35.82
C MET A 1 3.07 27.22 34.92
N ARG A 2 4.14 26.42 35.03
CA ARG A 2 5.44 26.61 34.32
C ARG A 2 6.15 25.30 33.93
N ILE A 3 5.52 24.14 34.15
CA ILE A 3 6.15 22.82 33.97
C ILE A 3 5.72 22.17 32.65
N ILE A 4 4.48 22.40 32.19
CA ILE A 4 3.98 21.82 30.93
C ILE A 4 4.66 22.46 29.70
N GLU A 5 4.92 23.78 29.73
CA GLU A 5 5.61 24.46 28.62
C GLU A 5 7.07 24.00 28.46
N ARG A 6 7.71 23.55 29.55
CA ARG A 6 9.08 23.04 29.52
C ARG A 6 9.18 21.60 28.99
N LEU A 7 8.14 20.80 29.20
CA LEU A 7 8.06 19.42 28.67
C LEU A 7 7.75 19.39 27.16
N LEU A 8 7.17 20.45 26.59
CA LEU A 8 6.96 20.58 25.14
C LEU A 8 8.17 21.19 24.41
N SER A 9 9.10 21.83 25.12
CA SER A 9 10.35 22.36 24.53
C SER A 9 11.52 21.35 24.52
N GLU A 10 11.40 20.24 25.24
CA GLU A 10 12.44 19.23 25.42
C GLU A 10 12.16 17.91 24.65
N ILE A 11 11.17 17.89 23.75
CA ILE A 11 11.06 16.80 22.76
C ILE A 11 12.07 17.12 21.65
N PRO A 12 13.21 16.40 21.56
CA PRO A 12 14.06 16.54 20.39
C PRO A 12 13.23 16.11 19.18
N ASN A 13 13.24 16.97 18.16
CA ASN A 13 12.59 16.83 16.85
C ASN A 13 13.24 15.68 16.04
N GLN A 14 13.36 14.48 16.62
CA GLN A 14 14.04 13.31 16.08
C GLN A 14 13.11 12.40 15.25
N ILE A 15 11.99 12.94 14.75
CA ILE A 15 11.17 12.25 13.73
C ILE A 15 11.52 12.73 12.30
N GLU A 16 12.56 13.57 12.14
CA GLU A 16 13.03 14.00 10.82
C GLU A 16 14.27 13.24 10.29
N SER A 17 14.68 12.13 10.91
CA SER A 17 15.89 11.38 10.51
C SER A 17 15.68 9.92 10.12
N GLU A 18 14.45 9.50 9.85
CA GLU A 18 14.16 8.22 9.19
C GLU A 18 13.40 8.34 7.87
N VAL A 19 13.42 9.54 7.27
CA VAL A 19 13.49 9.64 5.80
C VAL A 19 14.94 9.38 5.41
N VAL A 20 15.46 8.22 5.80
CA VAL A 20 16.62 7.66 5.15
C VAL A 20 16.18 7.54 3.70
N ALA A 21 16.86 8.28 2.86
CA ALA A 21 16.99 8.01 1.45
C ALA A 21 17.50 6.56 1.28
N THR A 22 16.64 5.57 1.49
CA THR A 22 16.58 4.45 0.57
C THR A 22 16.15 5.09 -0.72
N LYS A 23 17.16 5.55 -1.47
CA LYS A 23 17.08 5.81 -2.90
C LYS A 23 16.10 4.80 -3.47
N SER A 24 14.91 5.26 -3.81
CA SER A 24 14.22 4.68 -4.95
C SER A 24 15.18 4.92 -6.12
N THR A 25 16.04 3.93 -6.37
CA THR A 25 16.74 3.83 -7.64
C THR A 25 15.65 3.46 -8.65
N GLY A 26 14.93 4.48 -9.12
CA GLY A 26 13.82 4.28 -10.04
C GLY A 26 13.04 5.55 -10.33
N SER A 27 13.60 6.38 -11.22
CA SER A 27 12.93 7.23 -12.23
C SER A 27 11.68 8.05 -11.84
N ASP A 28 11.69 9.35 -12.18
CA ASP A 28 10.56 10.30 -12.19
C ASP A 28 9.41 9.92 -13.16
N SER A 29 9.14 8.64 -13.37
CA SER A 29 7.90 8.13 -13.95
C SER A 29 7.09 7.51 -12.81
N THR A 30 5.91 8.03 -12.50
CA THR A 30 4.96 7.29 -11.66
C THR A 30 4.78 5.90 -12.29
N ASN A 31 5.31 4.87 -11.64
CA ASN A 31 5.33 3.52 -12.18
C ASN A 31 3.89 3.06 -12.43
N ALA A 32 3.61 2.45 -13.58
CA ALA A 32 2.28 1.93 -13.89
C ALA A 32 1.78 0.92 -12.83
N ALA A 33 2.68 0.23 -12.14
CA ALA A 33 2.35 -0.60 -10.98
C ALA A 33 1.82 0.23 -9.81
N ASP A 34 2.47 1.34 -9.47
CA ASP A 34 2.03 2.24 -8.40
C ASP A 34 0.66 2.84 -8.68
N ILE A 35 0.44 3.28 -9.92
CA ILE A 35 -0.86 3.81 -10.36
C ILE A 35 -1.94 2.74 -10.22
N ALA A 36 -1.66 1.51 -10.64
CA ALA A 36 -2.62 0.42 -10.56
C ALA A 36 -2.95 0.05 -9.11
N GLU A 37 -1.94 -0.06 -8.24
CA GLU A 37 -2.14 -0.34 -6.82
C GLU A 37 -2.95 0.76 -6.13
N ALA A 38 -2.59 2.03 -6.34
CA ALA A 38 -3.33 3.17 -5.79
C ALA A 38 -4.78 3.21 -6.29
N ALA A 39 -5.01 2.93 -7.59
CA ALA A 39 -6.34 2.88 -8.17
C ALA A 39 -7.20 1.74 -7.61
N VAL A 40 -6.61 0.57 -7.33
CA VAL A 40 -7.32 -0.53 -6.68
C VAL A 40 -7.77 -0.12 -5.27
N LEU A 41 -6.87 0.42 -4.45
CA LEU A 41 -7.20 0.82 -3.07
C LEU A 41 -8.27 1.91 -3.07
N ALA A 42 -8.16 2.89 -3.98
CA ALA A 42 -9.13 3.96 -4.13
C ALA A 42 -10.49 3.49 -4.60
N GLY A 43 -10.54 2.59 -5.58
CA GLY A 43 -11.77 1.99 -6.08
C GLY A 43 -12.52 1.25 -4.97
N CYS A 44 -11.80 0.48 -4.15
CA CYS A 44 -12.40 -0.28 -3.05
C CYS A 44 -13.09 0.64 -2.03
N CYS A 45 -12.52 1.82 -1.75
CA CYS A 45 -13.11 2.79 -0.81
C CYS A 45 -14.35 3.49 -1.36
N ARG A 46 -14.57 3.47 -2.68
CA ARG A 46 -15.67 4.21 -3.33
C ARG A 46 -16.81 3.31 -3.78
N ASN A 47 -16.50 2.04 -4.08
CA ASN A 47 -17.43 1.09 -4.63
C ASN A 47 -17.31 -0.25 -3.87
N PRO A 48 -18.23 -0.54 -2.95
CA PRO A 48 -18.23 -1.80 -2.20
C PRO A 48 -18.28 -3.04 -3.09
N ASP A 49 -19.01 -3.00 -4.20
CA ASP A 49 -19.08 -4.14 -5.15
C ASP A 49 -17.73 -4.38 -5.83
N TYR A 50 -16.98 -3.31 -6.10
CA TYR A 50 -15.63 -3.42 -6.60
C TYR A 50 -14.69 -4.03 -5.54
N ALA A 51 -14.81 -3.62 -4.27
CA ALA A 51 -14.04 -4.22 -3.18
C ALA A 51 -14.30 -5.74 -3.08
N LEU A 52 -15.58 -6.14 -3.09
CA LEU A 52 -15.98 -7.57 -3.12
C LEU A 52 -15.35 -8.32 -4.29
N ASN A 53 -15.36 -7.72 -5.49
CA ASN A 53 -14.74 -8.35 -6.66
C ASN A 53 -13.21 -8.44 -6.52
N ALA A 54 -12.57 -7.36 -6.06
CA ALA A 54 -11.12 -7.24 -6.00
C ALA A 54 -10.51 -8.23 -4.98
N VAL A 55 -11.14 -8.46 -3.82
CA VAL A 55 -10.68 -9.46 -2.84
C VAL A 55 -10.73 -10.90 -3.34
N THR A 56 -11.51 -11.20 -4.39
CA THR A 56 -11.51 -12.54 -5.02
C THR A 56 -10.32 -12.75 -5.97
N ARG A 57 -9.59 -11.68 -6.31
CA ARG A 57 -8.58 -11.67 -7.38
C ARG A 57 -7.17 -11.38 -6.88
N LEU A 58 -7.08 -10.61 -5.80
CA LEU A 58 -5.83 -10.11 -5.24
C LEU A 58 -5.66 -10.59 -3.81
N VAL A 59 -4.41 -10.70 -3.40
CA VAL A 59 -3.98 -10.94 -2.02
C VAL A 59 -3.03 -9.84 -1.57
N ALA A 60 -2.83 -9.68 -0.26
CA ALA A 60 -1.95 -8.64 0.27
C ALA A 60 -0.54 -8.64 -0.35
N SER A 61 0.05 -9.80 -0.60
CA SER A 61 1.38 -9.91 -1.23
C SER A 61 1.43 -9.45 -2.70
N ASP A 62 0.29 -9.17 -3.34
CA ASP A 62 0.25 -8.61 -4.68
C ASP A 62 0.63 -7.11 -4.71
N PHE A 63 0.65 -6.43 -3.57
CA PHE A 63 1.04 -5.03 -3.45
C PHE A 63 2.53 -4.91 -3.09
N ASP A 64 3.24 -4.00 -3.75
CA ASP A 64 4.69 -3.84 -3.59
C ASP A 64 5.05 -3.24 -2.23
N LEU A 65 4.34 -2.18 -1.84
CA LEU A 65 4.67 -1.40 -0.65
C LEU A 65 3.96 -1.97 0.59
N GLU A 66 4.71 -2.22 1.67
CA GLU A 66 4.17 -2.78 2.92
C GLU A 66 2.94 -2.04 3.45
N TRP A 67 2.92 -0.71 3.35
CA TRP A 67 1.79 0.08 3.83
C TRP A 67 0.52 -0.17 3.00
N ARG A 68 0.64 -0.45 1.70
CA ARG A 68 -0.48 -0.83 0.83
C ARG A 68 -0.96 -2.24 1.15
N GLN A 69 -0.05 -3.15 1.47
CA GLN A 69 -0.41 -4.49 1.95
C GLN A 69 -1.24 -4.40 3.24
N ARG A 70 -0.87 -3.52 4.18
CA ARG A 70 -1.65 -3.29 5.42
C ARG A 70 -3.03 -2.68 5.15
N VAL A 71 -3.12 -1.74 4.22
CA VAL A 71 -4.42 -1.21 3.78
C VAL A 71 -5.28 -2.32 3.18
N TRP A 72 -4.69 -3.14 2.32
CA TRP A 72 -5.38 -4.27 1.69
C TRP A 72 -5.90 -5.28 2.70
N LEU A 73 -5.10 -5.67 3.70
CA LEU A 73 -5.55 -6.56 4.79
C LEU A 73 -6.76 -5.99 5.55
N SER A 74 -6.82 -4.67 5.73
CA SER A 74 -7.97 -4.02 6.36
C SER A 74 -9.22 -4.09 5.48
N ILE A 75 -9.07 -3.96 4.15
CA ILE A 75 -10.14 -4.15 3.18
C ILE A 75 -10.64 -5.60 3.19
N GLU A 76 -9.72 -6.58 3.14
CA GLU A 76 -10.05 -8.01 3.22
C GLU A 76 -10.81 -8.34 4.51
N GLN A 77 -10.38 -7.78 5.65
CA GLN A 77 -11.05 -7.95 6.93
C GLN A 77 -12.49 -7.44 6.89
N LEU A 78 -12.72 -6.21 6.42
CA LEU A 78 -14.07 -5.62 6.34
C LEU A 78 -14.97 -6.43 5.41
N VAL A 79 -14.48 -6.79 4.22
CA VAL A 79 -15.23 -7.62 3.27
C VAL A 79 -15.57 -8.99 3.88
N GLY A 80 -14.60 -9.63 4.54
CA GLY A 80 -14.81 -10.93 5.19
C GLY A 80 -15.84 -10.88 6.33
N GLN A 81 -16.02 -9.71 6.95
CA GLN A 81 -17.04 -9.45 7.98
C GLN A 81 -18.40 -9.04 7.38
N GLY A 82 -18.48 -8.80 6.08
CA GLY A 82 -19.66 -8.23 5.43
C GLY A 82 -19.88 -6.75 5.75
N GLU A 83 -18.85 -6.06 6.23
CA GLU A 83 -18.88 -4.64 6.57
C GLU A 83 -18.56 -3.78 5.32
N PRO A 84 -19.13 -2.58 5.21
CA PRO A 84 -18.85 -1.69 4.09
C PRO A 84 -17.40 -1.20 4.13
N VAL A 85 -16.75 -1.19 2.96
CA VAL A 85 -15.39 -0.64 2.78
C VAL A 85 -15.49 0.86 2.51
N ASP A 86 -15.78 1.63 3.55
CA ASP A 86 -15.86 3.09 3.48
C ASP A 86 -14.91 3.76 4.49
N SER A 87 -14.89 5.09 4.46
CA SER A 87 -14.02 5.89 5.33
C SER A 87 -14.28 5.65 6.83
N ALA A 88 -15.53 5.42 7.23
CA ALA A 88 -15.89 5.24 8.63
C ALA A 88 -15.42 3.89 9.16
N SER A 89 -15.49 2.85 8.33
CA SER A 89 -15.04 1.50 8.67
C SER A 89 -13.52 1.33 8.57
N LEU A 90 -12.87 1.97 7.59
CA LEU A 90 -11.42 1.86 7.38
C LEU A 90 -10.61 2.69 8.38
N TYR A 91 -11.09 3.88 8.75
CA TYR A 91 -10.32 4.80 9.61
C TYR A 91 -9.87 4.16 10.95
N PRO A 92 -10.73 3.44 11.70
CA PRO A 92 -10.33 2.77 12.94
C PRO A 92 -9.27 1.68 12.75
N LEU A 93 -9.25 1.02 11.59
CA LEU A 93 -8.29 -0.06 11.28
C LEU A 93 -6.92 0.48 10.86
N LEU A 94 -6.93 1.56 10.08
CA LEU A 94 -5.71 2.16 9.51
C LEU A 94 -5.01 3.11 10.49
N GLY A 95 -5.78 3.77 11.36
CA GLY A 95 -5.30 4.89 12.15
C GLY A 95 -4.94 6.12 11.29
N PRO A 96 -4.56 7.23 11.93
CA PRO A 96 -4.43 8.53 11.24
C PRO A 96 -3.31 8.56 10.19
N VAL A 97 -2.20 7.83 10.40
CA VAL A 97 -1.04 7.86 9.51
C VAL A 97 -1.34 7.17 8.17
N LEU A 98 -1.82 5.93 8.21
CA LEU A 98 -2.15 5.19 6.99
C LEU A 98 -3.37 5.78 6.29
N TRP A 99 -4.36 6.27 7.06
CA TRP A 99 -5.52 6.95 6.49
C TRP A 99 -5.12 8.17 5.65
N ASN A 100 -4.27 9.06 6.20
CA ASN A 100 -3.83 10.26 5.47
C ASN A 100 -3.05 9.90 4.21
N ARG A 101 -2.26 8.81 4.24
CA ARG A 101 -1.53 8.32 3.08
C ARG A 101 -2.47 7.80 1.99
N LEU A 102 -3.46 6.99 2.37
CA LEU A 102 -4.51 6.50 1.47
C LEU A 102 -5.35 7.65 0.88
N ALA A 103 -5.73 8.63 1.71
CA ALA A 103 -6.52 9.78 1.29
C ALA A 103 -5.77 10.64 0.24
N GLY A 104 -4.44 10.76 0.37
CA GLY A 104 -3.60 11.46 -0.63
C GLY A 104 -3.58 10.76 -2.00
N GLU A 105 -3.62 9.42 -2.01
CA GLU A 105 -3.62 8.60 -3.23
C GLU A 105 -5.01 8.56 -3.91
N ASN A 106 -6.08 8.62 -3.11
CA ASN A 106 -7.46 8.65 -3.62
C ASN A 106 -7.76 9.86 -4.53
N ALA A 107 -6.96 10.93 -4.52
CA ALA A 107 -7.20 12.08 -5.39
C ALA A 107 -6.86 11.82 -6.87
N SER A 108 -5.97 10.86 -7.17
CA SER A 108 -5.40 10.64 -8.50
C SER A 108 -6.14 9.60 -9.35
N ALA A 109 -6.81 8.63 -8.73
CA ALA A 109 -7.53 7.56 -9.43
C ALA A 109 -8.93 8.02 -9.88
N ARG A 110 -9.08 8.59 -11.08
CA ARG A 110 -10.39 8.98 -11.67
C ARG A 110 -10.83 8.12 -12.87
N ASN A 111 -10.42 6.86 -12.94
CA ASN A 111 -10.57 6.06 -14.18
C ASN A 111 -11.67 4.98 -14.15
N PRO A 112 -12.45 4.81 -15.22
CA PRO A 112 -13.55 3.84 -15.34
C PRO A 112 -13.11 2.39 -15.61
N HIS A 113 -11.83 2.07 -15.50
CA HIS A 113 -11.24 0.77 -15.87
C HIS A 113 -10.79 -0.03 -14.63
N GLU A 114 -11.62 -0.08 -13.60
CA GLU A 114 -11.27 -0.66 -12.30
C GLU A 114 -10.82 -2.15 -12.41
N GLN A 115 -11.47 -2.92 -13.30
CA GLN A 115 -11.10 -4.33 -13.52
C GLN A 115 -9.71 -4.51 -14.15
N ASP A 116 -9.25 -3.55 -14.94
CA ASP A 116 -7.95 -3.61 -15.60
C ASP A 116 -6.81 -3.42 -14.58
N TYR A 117 -7.04 -2.62 -13.54
CA TYR A 117 -6.05 -2.39 -12.49
C TYR A 117 -5.81 -3.63 -11.62
N CYS A 118 -6.85 -4.39 -11.24
CA CYS A 118 -6.66 -5.67 -10.54
C CYS A 118 -5.79 -6.64 -11.36
N ARG A 119 -5.99 -6.69 -12.69
CA ARG A 119 -5.17 -7.52 -13.57
C ARG A 119 -3.73 -7.03 -13.62
N MET A 120 -3.52 -5.73 -13.72
CA MET A 120 -2.18 -5.12 -13.72
C MET A 120 -1.43 -5.42 -12.42
N VAL A 121 -2.04 -5.17 -11.25
CA VAL A 121 -1.43 -5.44 -9.94
C VAL A 121 -1.00 -6.90 -9.83
N ARG A 122 -1.89 -7.85 -10.18
CA ARG A 122 -1.56 -9.28 -10.18
C ARG A 122 -0.45 -9.63 -11.17
N GLY A 123 -0.43 -8.98 -12.33
CA GLY A 123 0.63 -9.15 -13.33
C GLY A 123 1.99 -8.73 -12.80
N TYR A 124 2.07 -7.54 -12.18
CA TYR A 124 3.29 -7.04 -11.57
C TYR A 124 3.75 -7.89 -10.39
N ALA A 125 2.83 -8.34 -9.54
CA ALA A 125 3.16 -9.25 -8.43
C ALA A 125 3.83 -10.55 -8.91
N ARG A 126 3.29 -11.15 -9.99
CA ARG A 126 3.89 -12.34 -10.61
C ARG A 126 5.28 -12.07 -11.19
N MET A 127 5.46 -10.91 -11.84
CA MET A 127 6.76 -10.51 -12.35
C MET A 127 7.77 -10.33 -11.22
N ARG A 128 7.39 -9.67 -10.11
CA ARG A 128 8.26 -9.53 -8.93
C ARG A 128 8.64 -10.89 -8.34
N ALA A 129 7.68 -11.79 -8.20
CA ALA A 129 7.93 -13.14 -7.68
C ALA A 129 8.87 -13.96 -8.59
N ALA A 130 8.66 -13.90 -9.91
CA ALA A 130 9.53 -14.59 -10.88
C ALA A 130 10.97 -14.03 -10.86
N THR A 131 11.11 -12.70 -10.79
CA THR A 131 12.42 -12.05 -10.68
C THR A 131 13.13 -12.44 -9.38
N ALA A 132 12.41 -12.43 -8.25
CA ALA A 132 12.97 -12.85 -6.96
C ALA A 132 13.45 -14.31 -6.98
N ALA A 133 12.67 -15.22 -7.57
CA ALA A 133 13.06 -16.63 -7.72
C ALA A 133 14.30 -16.80 -8.59
N MET A 134 14.37 -16.08 -9.72
CA MET A 134 15.53 -16.09 -10.61
C MET A 134 16.79 -15.57 -9.89
N LEU A 135 16.67 -14.50 -9.11
CA LEU A 135 17.79 -13.95 -8.35
C LEU A 135 18.25 -14.87 -7.22
N ALA A 136 17.33 -15.56 -6.54
CA ALA A 136 17.65 -16.58 -5.55
C ALA A 136 18.44 -17.75 -6.18
N GLU A 137 18.01 -18.23 -7.35
CA GLU A 137 18.71 -19.30 -8.08
C GLU A 137 20.13 -18.89 -8.50
N ILE A 138 20.32 -17.63 -8.91
CA ILE A 138 21.66 -17.10 -9.23
C ILE A 138 22.55 -17.09 -7.98
N ALA A 139 22.03 -16.58 -6.86
CA ALA A 139 22.77 -16.53 -5.60
C ALA A 139 23.18 -17.93 -5.11
N GLU A 140 22.26 -18.91 -5.15
CA GLU A 140 22.55 -20.30 -4.77
C GLU A 140 23.65 -20.94 -5.64
N ARG A 141 23.70 -20.60 -6.94
CA ARG A 141 24.75 -21.09 -7.85
C ARG A 141 26.11 -20.44 -7.62
N GLU A 142 26.14 -19.20 -7.18
CA GLU A 142 27.37 -18.45 -6.87
C GLU A 142 27.98 -18.85 -5.51
N GLU A 143 27.19 -19.42 -4.60
CA GLU A 143 27.65 -19.94 -3.30
C GLU A 143 28.20 -21.38 -3.34
N LEU A 144 28.12 -22.07 -4.49
CA LEU A 144 28.68 -23.41 -4.67
C LEU A 144 30.20 -23.34 -4.95
N PRO A 145 31.04 -24.15 -4.27
CA PRO A 145 32.50 -24.13 -4.39
C PRO A 145 33.04 -24.62 -5.74
#